data_AF-A0AAW9IAE7-F1
#
_entry.id   AF-A0AAW9IAE7-F1
#
_cell.length_a   1.000
_cell.length_b   1.000
_cell.length_c   1.000
_cell.angle_alpha   90.00
_cell.angle_beta   90.00
_cell.angle_gamma   90.00
#
_symmetry.space_group_name_H-M   'P 1'
#
loop_
_entity.id
_entity.type
_entity.pdbx_description
1 polymer ?
#
loop_
_entity_poly.entity_id
_entity_poly.type
_entity_poly.pdbx_seq_one_letter_code
_entity_poly.pdbx_strand_id
1 'polypeptide(L)'
;MYVAFGRKVVDTEEVKNEIENNTEFKIIKDMSKGTKREDTIAFNLSIDIDTLNGIIEDDYSIEGLNEDELFEEYISLSEELATDMEDVLPEEAIMDMKAYKWDPSDNDIKLVIAVT
;
A
#
# COMPACT_ATOMS: atom_id res chain seq x y z
N MET A 1 14.83 8.20 7.77
CA MET A 1 14.76 8.06 9.26
C MET A 1 15.17 6.63 9.54
N TYR A 2 15.95 6.37 10.59
CA TYR A 2 16.34 4.99 10.87
C TYR A 2 15.37 4.35 11.86
N VAL A 3 14.90 3.16 11.53
CA VAL A 3 13.99 2.34 12.34
C VAL A 3 14.62 0.99 12.59
N ALA A 4 14.54 0.52 13.83
CA ALA A 4 15.06 -0.79 14.21
C ALA A 4 13.96 -1.84 14.09
N PHE A 5 14.13 -2.79 13.17
CA PHE A 5 13.33 -4.01 13.09
C PHE A 5 14.18 -5.15 13.67
N GLY A 6 13.92 -5.45 14.95
CA GLY A 6 14.70 -6.37 15.78
C GLY A 6 16.20 -6.10 15.76
N ARG A 7 16.98 -6.87 14.98
CA ARG A 7 18.45 -6.69 14.86
C ARG A 7 18.91 -5.84 13.67
N LYS A 8 18.00 -5.49 12.75
CA LYS A 8 18.31 -4.72 11.55
C LYS A 8 17.90 -3.27 11.75
N VAL A 9 18.77 -2.34 11.37
CA VAL A 9 18.43 -0.92 11.26
C VAL A 9 18.18 -0.64 9.79
N VAL A 10 17.02 -0.05 9.48
CA VAL A 10 16.57 0.21 8.12
C VAL A 10 16.27 1.70 7.97
N ASP A 11 16.63 2.29 6.83
CA ASP A 11 16.23 3.65 6.50
C ASP A 11 14.83 3.67 5.90
N THR A 12 13.95 4.54 6.39
CA THR A 12 12.62 4.77 5.81
C THR A 12 12.69 5.14 4.33
N GLU A 13 13.73 5.84 3.89
CA GLU A 13 13.92 6.15 2.47
C GLU A 13 14.29 4.91 1.64
N GLU A 14 15.06 3.96 2.20
CA GLU A 14 15.31 2.68 1.53
C GLU A 14 14.00 1.89 1.39
N VAL A 15 13.21 1.76 2.46
CA VAL A 15 11.93 1.04 2.39
C VAL A 15 10.98 1.70 1.38
N LYS A 16 10.91 3.03 1.38
CA LYS A 16 10.13 3.76 0.39
C LYS A 16 10.54 3.39 -1.04
N ASN A 17 11.85 3.43 -1.33
CA ASN A 17 12.35 3.10 -2.65
C ASN A 17 12.10 1.63 -3.02
N GLU A 18 12.22 0.71 -2.07
CA GLU A 18 11.90 -0.71 -2.32
C GLU A 18 10.42 -0.89 -2.68
N ILE A 19 9.50 -0.23 -1.97
CA ILE A 19 8.07 -0.28 -2.29
C ILE A 19 7.81 0.29 -3.68
N GLU A 20 8.30 1.49 -3.99
CA GLU A 20 8.01 2.14 -5.29
C GLU A 20 8.67 1.44 -6.49
N ASN A 21 9.74 0.67 -6.28
CA ASN A 21 10.45 -0.02 -7.38
C ASN A 21 9.98 -1.46 -7.60
N ASN A 22 9.40 -2.11 -6.59
CA ASN A 22 9.01 -3.52 -6.65
C ASN A 22 7.48 -3.73 -6.62
N THR A 23 6.69 -2.67 -6.48
CA THR A 23 5.23 -2.74 -6.41
C THR A 23 4.57 -1.67 -7.28
N GLU A 24 3.27 -1.82 -7.54
CA GLU A 24 2.48 -0.83 -8.29
C GLU A 24 2.08 0.39 -7.44
N PHE A 25 2.46 0.41 -6.15
CA PHE A 25 2.06 1.47 -5.23
C PHE A 25 3.01 2.66 -5.27
N LYS A 26 2.43 3.85 -5.19
CA LYS A 26 3.16 5.13 -5.08
C LYS A 26 3.07 5.65 -3.66
N ILE A 27 4.19 6.17 -3.11
CA ILE A 27 4.16 6.77 -1.78
C ILE A 27 3.72 8.23 -1.88
N ILE A 28 2.54 8.53 -1.36
CA ILE A 28 1.99 9.89 -1.29
C ILE A 28 2.63 10.64 -0.12
N LYS A 29 2.80 9.97 1.01
CA LYS A 29 3.28 10.60 2.24
C LYS A 29 3.96 9.63 3.20
N ASP A 30 5.14 10.02 3.67
CA ASP A 30 5.76 9.41 4.85
C ASP A 30 5.08 9.91 6.13
N MET A 31 4.49 8.98 6.87
CA MET A 31 3.79 9.20 8.14
C MET A 31 4.61 8.74 9.35
N SER A 32 5.81 8.18 9.15
CA SER A 32 6.65 7.60 10.20
C SER A 32 7.05 8.61 11.28
N LYS A 33 7.18 9.90 10.92
CA LYS A 33 7.45 10.98 11.89
C LYS A 33 6.26 11.31 12.81
N GLY A 34 5.07 10.78 12.52
CA GLY A 34 3.87 10.99 13.31
C GLY A 34 3.82 10.13 14.58
N THR A 35 4.62 9.06 14.65
CA THR A 35 4.68 8.18 15.81
C THR A 35 5.83 8.55 16.76
N LYS A 36 5.67 8.21 18.04
CA LYS A 36 6.76 8.27 19.05
C LYS A 36 7.56 6.98 19.14
N ARG A 37 7.13 5.94 18.43
CA ARG A 37 7.80 4.64 18.36
C ARG A 37 9.01 4.74 17.44
N GLU A 38 10.15 4.20 17.89
CA GLU A 38 11.40 4.16 17.12
C GLU A 38 11.52 2.88 16.28
N ASP A 39 10.54 1.98 16.41
CA ASP A 39 10.39 0.68 15.78
C ASP A 39 9.12 0.63 14.90
N THR A 40 8.72 1.76 14.30
CA THR A 40 7.52 1.78 13.45
C THR A 40 7.70 2.72 12.26
N ILE A 41 7.32 2.25 11.08
CA ILE A 41 7.18 3.06 9.86
C ILE A 41 5.72 3.07 9.43
N ALA A 42 5.30 4.16 8.78
CA ALA A 42 3.98 4.24 8.20
C ALA A 42 3.99 5.08 6.93
N PHE A 43 3.29 4.61 5.91
CA PHE A 43 3.19 5.30 4.63
C PHE A 43 1.73 5.42 4.21
N ASN A 44 1.41 6.55 3.60
CA ASN A 44 0.20 6.71 2.80
C ASN A 44 0.55 6.43 1.35
N LEU A 45 -0.18 5.48 0.75
CA LEU A 45 0.07 4.96 -0.58
C LEU A 45 -1.13 5.24 -1.50
N SER A 46 -0.87 5.26 -2.80
CA SER A 46 -1.91 5.10 -3.81
C SER A 46 -1.58 4.02 -4.83
N ILE A 47 -2.64 3.43 -5.38
CA ILE A 47 -2.60 2.55 -6.55
C ILE A 47 -3.62 3.03 -7.58
N ASP A 48 -3.19 3.07 -8.84
CA ASP A 48 -3.97 3.61 -9.95
C ASP A 48 -5.13 2.68 -10.33
N ILE A 49 -6.31 3.25 -10.58
CA ILE A 49 -7.51 2.48 -10.95
C ILE A 49 -7.31 1.75 -12.27
N ASP A 50 -6.55 2.29 -13.23
CA ASP A 50 -6.29 1.63 -14.50
C ASP A 50 -5.44 0.36 -14.29
N THR A 51 -4.57 0.36 -13.29
CA THR A 51 -3.79 -0.84 -12.91
C THR A 51 -4.69 -1.89 -12.29
N LEU A 52 -5.57 -1.49 -11.36
CA LEU A 52 -6.55 -2.40 -10.76
C LEU A 52 -7.49 -2.99 -11.80
N ASN A 53 -8.01 -2.18 -12.72
CA ASN A 53 -8.87 -2.64 -13.80
C ASN A 53 -8.18 -3.66 -14.69
N GLY A 54 -6.91 -3.43 -15.04
CA GLY A 54 -6.13 -4.40 -15.84
C GLY A 54 -6.04 -5.78 -15.15
N ILE A 55 -5.89 -5.80 -13.83
CA ILE A 55 -5.81 -7.04 -13.05
C ILE A 55 -7.20 -7.70 -12.94
N ILE A 56 -8.26 -6.93 -12.67
CA ILE A 56 -9.62 -7.49 -12.55
C ILE A 56 -10.10 -8.03 -13.90
N GLU A 57 -9.89 -7.31 -14.99
CA GLU A 57 -10.32 -7.71 -16.33
C GLU A 57 -9.63 -8.98 -16.84
N ASP A 58 -8.44 -9.32 -16.32
CA ASP A 58 -7.77 -10.60 -16.59
C ASP A 58 -8.56 -11.80 -16.01
N ASP A 59 -9.31 -11.60 -14.92
CA ASP A 59 -10.11 -12.63 -14.26
C ASP A 59 -11.59 -12.60 -14.69
N TYR A 60 -12.22 -11.42 -14.73
CA TYR A 60 -13.61 -11.24 -15.11
C TYR A 60 -13.95 -9.82 -15.57
N SER A 61 -15.04 -9.69 -16.34
CA SER A 61 -15.47 -8.37 -16.83
C SER A 61 -16.09 -7.51 -15.72
N ILE A 62 -15.60 -6.28 -15.60
CA ILE A 62 -16.18 -5.22 -14.76
C ILE A 62 -17.41 -4.56 -15.39
N GLU A 63 -17.75 -4.90 -16.63
CA GLU A 63 -18.93 -4.35 -17.32
C GLU A 63 -20.23 -4.73 -16.59
N GLY A 64 -20.92 -3.71 -16.08
CA GLY A 64 -22.22 -3.86 -15.42
C GLY A 64 -22.17 -3.77 -13.90
N LEU A 65 -20.98 -3.69 -13.30
CA LEU A 65 -20.83 -3.32 -11.89
C LEU A 65 -21.21 -1.85 -11.69
N ASN A 66 -21.88 -1.57 -10.57
CA ASN A 66 -22.16 -0.21 -10.14
C ASN A 66 -20.97 0.39 -9.35
N GLU A 67 -21.05 1.68 -9.04
CA GLU A 67 -19.98 2.41 -8.36
C GLU A 67 -19.61 1.83 -6.98
N ASP A 68 -20.60 1.38 -6.20
CA ASP A 68 -20.38 0.79 -4.88
C ASP A 68 -19.72 -0.59 -5.01
N GLU A 69 -20.15 -1.41 -5.99
CA GLU A 69 -19.54 -2.71 -6.28
C GLU A 69 -18.08 -2.55 -6.73
N LEU A 70 -17.81 -1.63 -7.66
CA LEU A 70 -16.45 -1.32 -8.10
C LEU A 70 -15.58 -0.83 -6.94
N PHE A 71 -16.12 0.02 -6.08
CA PHE A 71 -15.41 0.51 -4.91
C PHE A 71 -14.96 -0.62 -4.00
N GLU A 72 -15.85 -1.55 -3.64
CA GLU A 72 -15.52 -2.68 -2.77
C GLU A 72 -14.48 -3.62 -3.42
N GLU A 73 -14.58 -3.86 -4.73
CA GLU A 73 -13.61 -4.64 -5.48
C GLU A 73 -12.24 -3.97 -5.48
N TYR A 74 -12.17 -2.67 -5.79
CA TYR A 74 -10.92 -1.92 -5.78
C TYR A 74 -10.27 -1.87 -4.40
N ILE A 75 -11.05 -1.66 -3.34
CA ILE A 75 -10.58 -1.70 -1.95
C ILE A 75 -10.01 -3.08 -1.63
N SER A 76 -10.74 -4.15 -1.94
CA SER A 76 -10.34 -5.52 -1.62
C SER A 76 -9.07 -5.91 -2.37
N LEU A 77 -9.01 -5.66 -3.68
CA LEU A 77 -7.84 -5.96 -4.50
C LEU A 77 -6.62 -5.13 -4.08
N SER A 78 -6.82 -3.85 -3.74
CA SER A 78 -5.70 -3.03 -3.28
C SER A 78 -5.12 -3.55 -1.96
N GLU A 79 -5.95 -4.05 -1.05
CA GLU A 79 -5.48 -4.70 0.18
C GLU A 79 -4.78 -6.03 -0.11
N GLU A 80 -5.28 -6.83 -1.05
CA GLU A 80 -4.64 -8.07 -1.49
C GLU A 80 -3.24 -7.81 -2.07
N LEU A 81 -3.11 -6.89 -3.03
CA LEU A 81 -1.82 -6.53 -3.63
C LEU A 81 -0.85 -5.93 -2.62
N ALA A 82 -1.35 -5.24 -1.59
CA ALA A 82 -0.51 -4.70 -0.55
C ALA A 82 0.09 -5.80 0.36
N THR A 83 -0.49 -7.01 0.41
CA THR A 83 0.11 -8.14 1.14
C THR A 83 1.46 -8.56 0.56
N ASP A 84 1.66 -8.39 -0.75
CA ASP A 84 2.94 -8.70 -1.41
C ASP A 84 4.08 -7.79 -0.93
N MET A 85 3.77 -6.67 -0.26
CA MET A 85 4.80 -5.81 0.36
C MET A 85 5.56 -6.51 1.50
N GLU A 86 5.03 -7.60 2.07
CA GLU A 86 5.77 -8.38 3.08
C GLU A 86 7.12 -8.86 2.54
N ASP A 87 7.22 -9.15 1.23
CA ASP A 87 8.44 -9.64 0.59
C ASP A 87 9.57 -8.60 0.51
N VAL A 88 9.22 -7.30 0.55
CA VAL A 88 10.20 -6.20 0.53
C VAL A 88 10.55 -5.70 1.92
N LEU A 89 9.80 -6.12 2.94
CA LEU A 89 10.02 -5.73 4.33
C LEU A 89 11.00 -6.67 5.04
N PRO A 90 11.61 -6.23 6.16
CA PRO A 90 12.44 -7.12 6.97
C PRO A 90 11.64 -8.33 7.50
N GLU A 91 12.26 -9.52 7.54
CA GLU A 91 11.61 -10.77 7.97
C GLU A 91 10.97 -10.72 9.37
N GLU A 92 11.52 -9.89 10.28
CA GLU A 92 10.99 -9.72 11.64
C GLU A 92 9.87 -8.66 11.73
N ALA A 93 9.54 -8.01 10.62
CA ALA A 93 8.57 -6.92 10.58
C ALA A 93 7.13 -7.46 10.56
N ILE A 94 6.25 -6.78 11.28
CA ILE A 94 4.81 -7.04 11.29
C ILE A 94 4.14 -5.90 10.54
N MET A 95 3.47 -6.22 9.44
CA MET A 95 2.74 -5.26 8.62
C MET A 95 1.24 -5.33 8.89
N ASP A 96 0.60 -4.17 8.85
CA ASP A 96 -0.85 -4.03 8.72
C ASP A 96 -1.15 -2.97 7.66
N MET A 97 -2.29 -3.13 6.97
CA MET A 97 -2.67 -2.29 5.85
C MET A 97 -4.17 -2.04 5.83
N LYS A 98 -4.55 -0.85 5.37
CA LYS A 98 -5.96 -0.52 5.16
C LYS A 98 -6.16 0.39 3.96
N ALA A 99 -6.93 -0.06 2.98
CA ALA A 99 -7.49 0.79 1.93
C ALA A 99 -8.72 1.52 2.48
N TYR A 100 -8.85 2.80 2.16
CA TYR A 100 -9.85 3.64 2.85
C TYR A 100 -10.57 4.66 1.96
N LYS A 101 -10.11 4.90 0.74
CA LYS A 101 -10.70 5.94 -0.11
C LYS A 101 -10.44 5.66 -1.58
N TRP A 102 -11.48 5.78 -2.40
CA TRP A 102 -11.35 6.03 -3.83
C TRP A 102 -11.33 7.54 -4.07
N ASP A 103 -10.31 8.03 -4.77
CA ASP A 103 -10.19 9.43 -5.16
C ASP A 103 -10.41 9.59 -6.67
N PRO A 104 -11.63 9.97 -7.10
CA PRO A 104 -11.92 10.16 -8.53
C PRO A 104 -11.11 11.28 -9.18
N SER A 105 -10.51 12.19 -8.39
CA SER A 105 -9.71 13.30 -8.95
C SER A 105 -8.32 12.84 -9.37
N ASP A 106 -7.72 11.97 -8.57
CA ASP A 106 -6.40 11.37 -8.83
C ASP A 106 -6.51 10.02 -9.56
N ASN A 107 -7.74 9.50 -9.74
CA ASN A 107 -8.06 8.19 -10.31
C ASN A 107 -7.33 7.03 -9.59
N ASP A 108 -7.33 7.04 -8.26
CA ASP A 108 -6.60 6.05 -7.46
C ASP A 108 -7.36 5.61 -6.21
N ILE A 109 -6.94 4.47 -5.65
CA ILE A 109 -7.29 4.04 -4.29
C ILE A 109 -6.18 4.48 -3.35
N LYS A 110 -6.55 5.05 -2.21
CA LYS A 110 -5.64 5.43 -1.13
C LYS A 110 -5.62 4.36 -0.05
N LEU A 111 -4.41 4.04 0.41
CA LEU A 111 -4.16 3.08 1.48
C LEU A 111 -3.19 3.64 2.49
N VAL A 112 -3.24 3.09 3.71
CA VAL A 112 -2.21 3.30 4.73
C VAL A 112 -1.60 1.95 5.06
N ILE A 113 -0.28 1.91 5.12
CA ILE A 113 0.46 0.78 5.68
C ILE A 113 1.16 1.24 6.96
N ALA A 114 1.23 0.34 7.93
CA ALA A 114 2.02 0.49 9.14
C ALA A 114 2.81 -0.78 9.38
N VAL A 115 4.09 -0.63 9.68
CA VAL A 115 5.00 -1.76 9.87
C VAL A 115 5.78 -1.55 11.17
N THR A 116 5.85 -2.58 12.01
CA THR A 116 6.53 -2.57 13.32
C THR A 116 7.46 -3.75 13.55
#